data_AF-A0AAX4JA41-F1
#
_entry.id   AF-A0AAX4JA41-F1
#
_cell.length_a   1.000
_cell.length_b   1.000
_cell.length_c   1.000
_cell.angle_alpha   90.00
_cell.angle_beta   90.00
_cell.angle_gamma   90.00
#
_symmetry.space_group_name_H-M   'P 1'
#
loop_
_entity.id
_entity.type
_entity.pdbx_description
1 polymer ?
#
loop_
_entity_poly.entity_id
_entity_poly.type
_entity_poly.pdbx_seq_one_letter_code
_entity_poly.pdbx_strand_id
1 'polypeptide(L)'
;MQTISFYIYLNRLYKSDKLLAINNIKQRPKNIPLLLKYLRHDFLEDLGIYTKDITKQIISYNTSHYFINYRSYDIKYNILNLLNERNLDKFDSLFLLDFNMSFNRNFFSIDLSPFVLELVKKREINLNFIKLVKYVSPNTFWDLIRQNYNLLKFLLVHDKSLLDDKKVLMSLLGTNLTDLVILSLPYKEWASIRPHISDGFIKKYFYKFNIVDLLVLKDAKFVWNILKNESYKVRYQMYSEMKVDNKILNFVRQDLKNLVKSNYKMISKKYKSNLVDTISIIKEIVDQIVIFPPLIELSYSVISELEDIAKDICMFYILKFISEKSSFITGSSFSRWYFNLVRFIKLFYQEVDSSGLQDLIDLYIENKKYSCVLLFEITKTSSKLKDINEIFLYEDYDIKLKDDVYERYQVILKPEVKKCNIKYLTSYEVSKMDLECTDFEYEEEYLYVRNVARLISQNIKKVEDFEKIKKFFMKCCSSQEEDIRLIGNSMISKIEIFNKK
;
A
#
# COMPACT_ATOMS: atom_id res chain seq x y z
N MET A 1 -57.32 -25.65 -1.63
CA MET A 1 -56.51 -26.83 -2.01
C MET A 1 -55.79 -26.53 -3.31
N GLN A 2 -54.46 -26.60 -3.35
CA GLN A 2 -53.66 -26.33 -4.56
C GLN A 2 -54.08 -27.27 -5.71
N THR A 3 -54.26 -26.74 -6.92
CA THR A 3 -54.98 -27.39 -8.03
C THR A 3 -54.46 -28.79 -8.39
N ILE A 4 -53.15 -29.04 -8.23
CA ILE A 4 -52.51 -30.35 -8.50
C ILE A 4 -52.86 -31.39 -7.42
N SER A 5 -52.88 -30.99 -6.14
CA SER A 5 -53.22 -31.88 -5.02
C SER A 5 -54.63 -32.47 -5.13
N PHE A 6 -55.55 -31.72 -5.75
CA PHE A 6 -56.93 -32.14 -5.98
C PHE A 6 -57.06 -33.22 -7.07
N TYR A 7 -56.36 -33.11 -8.21
CA TYR A 7 -56.43 -34.13 -9.27
C TYR A 7 -55.71 -35.44 -8.88
N ILE A 8 -54.63 -35.34 -8.11
CA ILE A 8 -53.97 -36.52 -7.53
C ILE A 8 -54.91 -37.22 -6.54
N TYR A 9 -55.60 -36.45 -5.70
CA TYR A 9 -56.65 -36.98 -4.80
C TYR A 9 -57.78 -37.65 -5.59
N LEU A 10 -58.27 -37.03 -6.67
CA LEU A 10 -59.34 -37.60 -7.49
C LEU A 10 -58.94 -38.91 -8.17
N ASN A 11 -57.71 -39.06 -8.65
CA ASN A 11 -57.24 -40.35 -9.17
C ASN A 11 -57.17 -41.44 -8.09
N ARG A 12 -56.82 -41.08 -6.85
CA ARG A 12 -56.82 -42.01 -5.73
C ARG A 12 -58.25 -42.41 -5.36
N LEU A 13 -59.14 -41.43 -5.26
CA LEU A 13 -60.56 -41.63 -4.98
C LEU A 13 -61.23 -42.48 -6.06
N TYR A 14 -60.89 -42.25 -7.33
CA TYR A 14 -61.43 -43.01 -8.46
C TYR A 14 -61.12 -44.51 -8.40
N LYS A 15 -59.95 -44.89 -7.86
CA LYS A 15 -59.59 -46.30 -7.67
C LYS A 15 -60.40 -46.98 -6.58
N SER A 16 -60.89 -46.23 -5.59
CA SER A 16 -61.62 -46.77 -4.43
C SER A 16 -63.14 -46.60 -4.53
N ASP A 17 -63.62 -45.50 -5.10
CA ASP A 17 -65.04 -45.17 -5.30
C ASP A 17 -65.21 -44.33 -6.58
N LYS A 18 -65.53 -45.03 -7.68
CA LYS A 18 -65.61 -44.48 -9.04
C LYS A 18 -66.73 -43.43 -9.19
N LEU A 19 -67.90 -43.70 -8.62
CA LEU A 19 -69.09 -42.85 -8.74
C LEU A 19 -68.90 -41.53 -7.99
N LEU A 20 -68.34 -41.60 -6.78
CA LEU A 20 -68.07 -40.41 -5.98
C LEU A 20 -67.01 -39.51 -6.63
N ALA A 21 -65.96 -40.08 -7.22
CA ALA A 21 -64.93 -39.33 -7.94
C ALA A 21 -65.49 -38.63 -9.19
N ILE A 22 -66.35 -39.29 -9.96
CA ILE A 22 -67.02 -38.72 -11.14
C ILE A 22 -67.99 -37.59 -10.74
N ASN A 23 -68.74 -37.73 -9.65
CA ASN A 23 -69.65 -36.69 -9.19
C ASN A 23 -68.89 -35.46 -8.69
N ASN A 24 -67.81 -35.65 -7.92
CA ASN A 24 -66.97 -34.56 -7.43
C ASN A 24 -66.34 -33.72 -8.55
N ILE A 25 -65.97 -34.36 -9.68
CA ILE A 25 -65.37 -33.63 -10.79
C ILE A 25 -66.41 -32.94 -11.68
N LYS A 26 -67.62 -33.51 -11.82
CA LYS A 26 -68.73 -32.90 -12.57
C LYS A 26 -69.29 -31.65 -11.88
N GLN A 27 -69.17 -31.55 -10.55
CA GLN A 27 -69.57 -30.38 -9.78
C GLN A 27 -68.62 -29.17 -9.92
N ARG A 28 -67.53 -29.30 -10.70
CA ARG A 28 -66.57 -28.21 -10.94
C ARG A 28 -66.49 -27.83 -12.42
N PRO A 29 -66.10 -26.58 -12.74
CA PRO A 29 -65.83 -26.17 -14.12
C PRO A 29 -64.76 -27.06 -14.75
N LYS A 30 -65.05 -27.64 -15.92
CA LYS A 30 -64.12 -28.54 -16.62
C LYS A 30 -62.98 -27.74 -17.25
N ASN A 31 -61.79 -27.78 -16.64
CA ASN A 31 -60.56 -27.36 -17.30
C ASN A 31 -59.94 -28.55 -18.05
N ILE A 32 -60.37 -28.74 -19.30
CA ILE A 32 -60.00 -29.90 -20.13
C ILE A 32 -58.49 -30.14 -20.20
N PRO A 33 -57.62 -29.13 -20.40
CA PRO A 33 -56.17 -29.31 -20.37
C PRO A 33 -55.61 -29.90 -19.07
N LEU A 34 -56.09 -29.44 -17.91
CA LEU A 34 -55.63 -29.97 -16.62
C LEU A 34 -56.17 -31.38 -16.35
N LEU A 35 -57.39 -31.68 -16.80
CA LEU A 35 -57.98 -33.01 -16.71
C LEU A 35 -57.16 -34.03 -17.51
N LEU A 36 -56.85 -33.71 -18.77
CA LEU A 36 -56.03 -34.55 -19.64
C LEU A 36 -54.60 -34.73 -19.10
N LYS A 37 -54.03 -33.71 -18.45
CA LYS A 37 -52.67 -33.75 -17.91
C LYS A 37 -52.52 -34.58 -16.64
N TYR A 38 -53.53 -34.59 -15.77
CA TYR A 38 -53.38 -35.12 -14.41
C TYR A 38 -54.31 -36.29 -14.07
N LEU A 39 -55.35 -36.60 -14.85
CA LEU A 39 -56.20 -37.76 -14.61
C LEU A 39 -55.76 -38.99 -15.40
N ARG A 40 -56.05 -40.17 -14.85
CA ARG A 40 -55.79 -41.44 -15.55
C ARG A 40 -56.70 -41.60 -16.77
N HIS A 41 -56.22 -42.32 -17.77
CA HIS A 41 -56.89 -42.53 -19.05
C HIS A 41 -58.27 -43.18 -18.91
N ASP A 42 -58.36 -44.27 -18.13
CA ASP A 42 -59.61 -44.96 -17.79
C ASP A 42 -60.63 -44.01 -17.16
N PHE A 43 -60.18 -43.13 -16.27
CA PHE A 43 -61.03 -42.10 -15.68
C PHE A 43 -61.50 -41.06 -16.71
N LEU A 44 -60.64 -40.65 -17.64
CA LEU A 44 -61.00 -39.68 -18.68
C LEU A 44 -61.97 -40.25 -19.72
N GLU A 45 -61.87 -41.55 -20.03
CA GLU A 45 -62.82 -42.28 -20.88
C GLU A 45 -64.20 -42.36 -20.21
N ASP A 46 -64.25 -42.74 -18.93
CA ASP A 46 -65.49 -42.80 -18.16
C ASP A 46 -66.16 -41.43 -17.93
N LEU A 47 -65.40 -40.33 -18.03
CA LEU A 47 -65.92 -38.96 -18.04
C LEU A 47 -66.43 -38.50 -19.42
N GLY A 48 -66.27 -39.33 -20.47
CA GLY A 48 -66.58 -38.99 -21.85
C GLY A 48 -65.69 -37.89 -22.43
N ILE A 49 -64.52 -37.65 -21.82
CA ILE A 49 -63.56 -36.62 -22.23
C ILE A 49 -62.52 -37.21 -23.19
N TYR A 50 -62.16 -38.48 -23.02
CA TYR A 50 -61.25 -39.20 -23.89
C TYR A 50 -62.01 -40.20 -24.76
N THR A 51 -61.90 -40.10 -26.08
CA THR A 51 -62.61 -40.95 -27.04
C THR A 51 -61.64 -41.54 -28.06
N LYS A 52 -62.03 -42.63 -28.74
CA LYS A 52 -61.24 -43.24 -29.83
C LYS A 52 -60.97 -42.27 -30.99
N ASP A 53 -61.82 -41.25 -31.16
CA ASP A 53 -61.61 -40.19 -32.14
C ASP A 53 -60.54 -39.18 -31.71
N ILE A 54 -60.36 -38.92 -30.41
CA ILE A 54 -59.25 -38.09 -29.91
C ILE A 54 -57.91 -38.79 -30.17
N THR A 55 -57.82 -40.11 -30.01
CA THR A 55 -56.61 -40.88 -30.36
C THR A 55 -56.30 -40.81 -31.86
N LYS A 56 -57.32 -40.94 -32.72
CA LYS A 56 -57.17 -40.77 -34.17
C LYS A 56 -56.81 -39.33 -34.56
N GLN A 57 -57.37 -38.33 -33.88
CA GLN A 57 -57.02 -36.92 -34.06
C GLN A 57 -55.59 -36.64 -33.58
N ILE A 58 -55.10 -37.25 -32.50
CA ILE A 58 -53.70 -37.12 -32.04
C ILE A 58 -52.73 -37.79 -33.01
N ILE A 59 -53.09 -38.94 -33.59
CA ILE A 59 -52.27 -39.62 -34.60
C ILE A 59 -52.26 -38.82 -35.92
N SER A 60 -53.40 -38.28 -36.34
CA SER A 60 -53.54 -37.36 -37.49
C SER A 60 -52.82 -36.02 -37.25
N TYR A 61 -52.83 -35.50 -36.02
CA TYR A 61 -52.09 -34.31 -35.57
C TYR A 61 -50.58 -34.61 -35.64
N ASN A 62 -50.09 -35.73 -35.10
CA ASN A 62 -48.67 -36.09 -35.15
C ASN A 62 -48.14 -36.36 -36.57
N THR A 63 -48.98 -36.85 -37.49
CA THR A 63 -48.60 -37.10 -38.90
C THR A 63 -48.72 -35.85 -39.79
N SER A 64 -49.64 -34.92 -39.49
CA SER A 64 -49.68 -33.59 -40.15
C SER A 64 -48.68 -32.57 -39.55
N HIS A 65 -47.99 -32.94 -38.46
CA HIS A 65 -47.07 -32.07 -37.72
C HIS A 65 -45.58 -32.29 -37.97
N TYR A 66 -45.24 -32.95 -39.08
CA TYR A 66 -43.94 -32.75 -39.72
C TYR A 66 -43.69 -31.27 -40.07
N PHE A 67 -44.74 -30.44 -40.09
CA PHE A 67 -44.71 -28.98 -40.26
C PHE A 67 -44.87 -28.14 -38.96
N ILE A 68 -44.92 -28.73 -37.75
CA ILE A 68 -45.12 -27.95 -36.50
C ILE A 68 -43.87 -27.23 -35.98
N ASN A 69 -42.68 -27.55 -36.49
CA ASN A 69 -41.54 -26.69 -36.24
C ASN A 69 -41.89 -25.27 -36.73
N TYR A 70 -42.31 -25.10 -37.99
CA TYR A 70 -42.58 -23.77 -38.55
C TYR A 70 -43.63 -22.93 -37.80
N ARG A 71 -44.77 -23.50 -37.36
CA ARG A 71 -45.82 -22.74 -36.66
C ARG A 71 -45.53 -22.43 -35.19
N SER A 72 -44.79 -23.30 -34.50
CA SER A 72 -44.32 -22.98 -33.15
C SER A 72 -43.22 -21.91 -33.20
N TYR A 73 -42.35 -21.92 -34.21
CA TYR A 73 -41.39 -20.84 -34.47
C TYR A 73 -42.11 -19.51 -34.76
N ASP A 74 -43.16 -19.48 -35.60
CA ASP A 74 -43.94 -18.27 -35.90
C ASP A 74 -44.66 -17.69 -34.67
N ILE A 75 -45.27 -18.54 -33.84
CA ILE A 75 -45.93 -18.08 -32.60
C ILE A 75 -44.89 -17.56 -31.60
N LYS A 76 -43.73 -18.22 -31.50
CA LYS A 76 -42.65 -17.82 -30.59
C LYS A 76 -41.90 -16.56 -31.07
N TYR A 77 -41.79 -16.36 -32.39
CA TYR A 77 -41.25 -15.15 -33.03
C TYR A 77 -42.24 -13.98 -32.94
N ASN A 78 -43.54 -14.22 -33.13
CA ASN A 78 -44.59 -13.23 -32.91
C ASN A 78 -44.72 -12.83 -31.43
N ILE A 79 -44.50 -13.76 -30.48
CA ILE A 79 -44.37 -13.44 -29.05
C ILE A 79 -43.13 -12.59 -28.79
N LEU A 80 -41.99 -12.89 -29.43
CA LEU A 80 -40.78 -12.05 -29.36
C LEU A 80 -41.02 -10.63 -29.89
N ASN A 81 -41.72 -10.48 -31.02
CA ASN A 81 -42.14 -9.18 -31.56
C ASN A 81 -43.15 -8.46 -30.64
N LEU A 82 -44.14 -9.16 -30.09
CA LEU A 82 -45.11 -8.60 -29.15
C LEU A 82 -44.47 -8.14 -27.83
N LEU A 83 -43.43 -8.85 -27.37
CA LEU A 83 -42.64 -8.50 -26.19
C LEU A 83 -41.68 -7.33 -26.44
N ASN A 84 -41.32 -7.08 -27.70
CA ASN A 84 -40.52 -5.94 -28.17
C ASN A 84 -41.36 -4.66 -28.25
N GLU A 85 -42.64 -4.78 -28.62
CA GLU A 85 -43.59 -3.65 -28.72
C GLU A 85 -44.16 -3.16 -27.38
N ARG A 86 -44.02 -3.91 -26.27
CA ARG A 86 -44.65 -3.58 -24.97
C ARG A 86 -43.66 -3.61 -23.81
N ASN A 87 -43.32 -2.42 -23.31
CA ASN A 87 -42.57 -2.10 -22.07
C ASN A 87 -41.96 -3.30 -21.32
N LEU A 88 -40.66 -3.51 -21.58
CA LEU A 88 -39.77 -4.60 -21.14
C LEU A 88 -39.58 -4.74 -19.61
N ASP A 89 -40.21 -3.88 -18.82
CA ASP A 89 -39.94 -3.68 -17.39
C ASP A 89 -40.62 -4.75 -16.50
N LYS A 90 -41.51 -5.59 -17.09
CA LYS A 90 -42.37 -6.52 -16.34
C LYS A 90 -42.12 -8.01 -16.59
N PHE A 91 -41.14 -8.39 -17.41
CA PHE A 91 -40.92 -9.79 -17.78
C PHE A 91 -39.71 -10.44 -17.10
N ASP A 92 -39.97 -11.54 -16.41
CA ASP A 92 -39.02 -12.32 -15.64
C ASP A 92 -37.99 -13.01 -16.54
N SER A 93 -36.71 -12.76 -16.27
CA SER A 93 -35.58 -13.08 -17.16
C SER A 93 -35.35 -14.58 -17.35
N LEU A 94 -35.83 -15.39 -16.40
CA LEU A 94 -35.79 -16.85 -16.43
C LEU A 94 -36.67 -17.42 -17.56
N PHE A 95 -37.82 -16.79 -17.85
CA PHE A 95 -38.74 -17.30 -18.86
C PHE A 95 -38.18 -17.14 -20.27
N LEU A 96 -37.55 -15.99 -20.57
CA LEU A 96 -36.86 -15.75 -21.85
C LEU A 96 -35.62 -16.63 -22.03
N LEU A 97 -34.92 -16.98 -20.93
CA LEU A 97 -33.75 -17.84 -20.96
C LEU A 97 -34.12 -19.32 -21.17
N ASP A 98 -35.12 -19.84 -20.43
CA ASP A 98 -35.64 -21.19 -20.62
C ASP A 98 -36.21 -21.39 -22.03
N PHE A 99 -36.85 -20.34 -22.55
CA PHE A 99 -37.40 -20.33 -23.90
C PHE A 99 -36.30 -20.37 -24.98
N ASN A 100 -35.17 -19.69 -24.78
CA ASN A 100 -34.04 -19.69 -25.72
C ASN A 100 -33.12 -20.93 -25.61
N MET A 101 -32.86 -21.42 -24.39
CA MET A 101 -32.09 -22.66 -24.17
C MET A 101 -32.78 -23.87 -24.81
N SER A 102 -34.10 -23.83 -24.92
CA SER A 102 -34.91 -24.83 -25.62
C SER A 102 -34.74 -24.81 -27.15
N PHE A 103 -34.25 -23.71 -27.75
CA PHE A 103 -34.00 -23.59 -29.19
C PHE A 103 -32.58 -23.98 -29.62
N ASN A 104 -31.57 -23.77 -28.76
CA ASN A 104 -30.18 -23.92 -29.14
C ASN A 104 -29.68 -25.38 -29.23
N ARG A 105 -30.53 -26.36 -28.91
CA ARG A 105 -30.19 -27.78 -29.13
C ARG A 105 -30.52 -28.28 -30.52
N ASN A 106 -31.32 -27.56 -31.33
CA ASN A 106 -31.79 -28.07 -32.61
C ASN A 106 -32.13 -26.94 -33.62
N PHE A 107 -31.22 -26.73 -34.58
CA PHE A 107 -31.47 -26.40 -35.99
C PHE A 107 -31.45 -24.97 -36.58
N PHE A 108 -31.34 -23.83 -35.86
CA PHE A 108 -31.17 -22.53 -36.56
C PHE A 108 -30.29 -21.50 -35.83
N SER A 109 -29.42 -20.84 -36.59
CA SER A 109 -28.65 -19.65 -36.22
C SER A 109 -29.54 -18.40 -36.26
N ILE A 110 -30.40 -18.21 -35.27
CA ILE A 110 -31.17 -16.97 -35.13
C ILE A 110 -30.20 -15.85 -34.71
N ASP A 111 -30.16 -14.75 -35.47
CA ASP A 111 -29.36 -13.58 -35.12
C ASP A 111 -30.01 -12.81 -33.95
N LEU A 112 -29.49 -13.06 -32.74
CA LEU A 112 -29.95 -12.45 -31.49
C LEU A 112 -29.50 -10.99 -31.33
N SER A 113 -28.73 -10.44 -32.28
CA SER A 113 -28.14 -9.09 -32.20
C SER A 113 -29.14 -7.97 -31.85
N PRO A 114 -30.32 -7.86 -32.50
CA PRO A 114 -31.25 -6.76 -32.22
C PRO A 114 -31.84 -6.81 -30.80
N PHE A 115 -32.12 -8.02 -30.30
CA PHE A 115 -32.71 -8.24 -28.97
C PHE A 115 -31.71 -7.93 -27.86
N VAL A 116 -30.46 -8.35 -28.03
CA VAL A 116 -29.38 -8.04 -27.09
C VAL A 116 -29.11 -6.53 -27.06
N LEU A 117 -29.05 -5.86 -28.23
CA LEU A 117 -28.87 -4.40 -28.34
C LEU A 117 -29.95 -3.61 -27.58
N GLU A 118 -31.18 -4.11 -27.55
CA GLU A 118 -32.29 -3.45 -26.87
C GLU A 118 -32.27 -3.70 -25.35
N LEU A 119 -31.96 -4.93 -24.92
CA LEU A 119 -31.87 -5.30 -23.50
C LEU A 119 -30.68 -4.63 -22.79
N VAL A 120 -29.54 -4.47 -23.47
CA VAL A 120 -28.36 -3.76 -22.95
C VAL A 120 -28.72 -2.32 -22.53
N LYS A 121 -29.67 -1.67 -23.22
CA LYS A 121 -30.05 -0.27 -22.97
C LYS A 121 -30.96 -0.07 -21.75
N LYS A 122 -31.66 -1.11 -21.29
CA LYS A 122 -32.79 -0.99 -20.35
C LYS A 122 -32.64 -1.76 -19.04
N ARG A 123 -31.60 -2.61 -18.86
CA ARG A 123 -31.55 -3.59 -17.74
C ARG A 123 -30.25 -3.61 -16.93
N GLU A 124 -30.36 -4.13 -15.70
CA GLU A 124 -29.23 -4.65 -14.91
C GLU A 124 -28.64 -5.90 -15.57
N ILE A 125 -27.32 -5.91 -15.74
CA ILE A 125 -26.58 -6.99 -16.38
C ILE A 125 -26.46 -8.15 -15.38
N ASN A 126 -26.92 -9.35 -15.76
CA ASN A 126 -26.88 -10.56 -14.92
C ASN A 126 -26.20 -11.74 -15.64
N LEU A 127 -25.90 -12.83 -14.91
CA LEU A 127 -25.21 -14.01 -15.46
C LEU A 127 -25.98 -14.71 -16.60
N ASN A 128 -27.30 -14.64 -16.58
CA ASN A 128 -28.17 -15.20 -17.61
C ASN A 128 -28.11 -14.38 -18.90
N PHE A 129 -27.95 -13.06 -18.76
CA PHE A 129 -27.71 -12.14 -19.87
C PHE A 129 -26.37 -12.42 -20.57
N ILE A 130 -25.30 -12.71 -19.82
CA ILE A 130 -24.02 -13.14 -20.43
C ILE A 130 -24.19 -14.38 -21.31
N LYS A 131 -24.94 -15.38 -20.83
CA LYS A 131 -25.16 -16.61 -21.60
C LYS A 131 -25.78 -16.28 -22.95
N LEU A 132 -26.80 -15.41 -22.97
CA LEU A 132 -27.43 -14.91 -24.20
C LEU A 132 -26.45 -14.16 -25.11
N VAL A 133 -25.65 -13.26 -24.53
CA VAL A 133 -24.66 -12.46 -25.27
C VAL A 133 -23.61 -13.36 -25.93
N LYS A 134 -23.17 -14.46 -25.31
CA LYS A 134 -22.21 -15.41 -25.91
C LYS A 134 -22.75 -16.21 -27.11
N TYR A 135 -24.06 -16.18 -27.37
CA TYR A 135 -24.69 -16.89 -28.49
C TYR A 135 -24.93 -16.02 -29.73
N VAL A 136 -24.65 -14.72 -29.67
CA VAL A 136 -24.67 -13.86 -30.87
C VAL A 136 -23.46 -14.16 -31.76
N SER A 137 -23.47 -13.69 -33.01
CA SER A 137 -22.31 -13.80 -33.88
C SER A 137 -21.06 -13.20 -33.21
N PRO A 138 -19.84 -13.74 -33.42
CA PRO A 138 -18.64 -13.17 -32.83
C PRO A 138 -18.49 -11.67 -33.10
N ASN A 139 -18.81 -11.21 -34.32
CA ASN A 139 -18.75 -9.79 -34.68
C ASN A 139 -19.70 -8.94 -33.83
N THR A 140 -20.97 -9.35 -33.69
CA THR A 140 -21.93 -8.62 -32.86
C THR A 140 -21.55 -8.64 -31.39
N PHE A 141 -21.05 -9.78 -30.90
CA PHE A 141 -20.58 -9.91 -29.54
C PHE A 141 -19.55 -8.81 -29.28
N TRP A 142 -18.57 -8.66 -30.17
CA TRP A 142 -17.54 -7.65 -30.05
C TRP A 142 -18.06 -6.22 -30.18
N ASP A 143 -19.00 -5.94 -31.08
CA ASP A 143 -19.60 -4.61 -31.21
C ASP A 143 -20.37 -4.21 -29.94
N LEU A 144 -21.09 -5.16 -29.33
CA LEU A 144 -21.78 -4.96 -28.05
C LEU A 144 -20.82 -4.68 -26.90
N ILE A 145 -19.70 -5.41 -26.84
CA ILE A 145 -18.65 -5.18 -25.84
C ILE A 145 -18.04 -3.78 -26.01
N ARG A 146 -17.69 -3.40 -27.24
CA ARG A 146 -17.07 -2.10 -27.54
C ARG A 146 -17.97 -0.91 -27.20
N GLN A 147 -19.29 -1.09 -27.31
CA GLN A 147 -20.25 -0.01 -27.09
C GLN A 147 -20.79 0.05 -25.66
N ASN A 148 -20.56 -0.96 -24.81
CA ASN A 148 -21.14 -1.00 -23.46
C ASN A 148 -20.12 -1.29 -22.34
N TYR A 149 -19.71 -0.21 -21.66
CA TYR A 149 -18.79 -0.26 -20.53
C TYR A 149 -19.26 -1.17 -19.38
N ASN A 150 -20.54 -1.12 -19.02
CA ASN A 150 -21.07 -1.90 -17.92
C ASN A 150 -21.08 -3.41 -18.24
N LEU A 151 -21.35 -3.77 -19.50
CA LEU A 151 -21.30 -5.14 -19.99
C LEU A 151 -19.89 -5.70 -19.93
N LEU A 152 -18.90 -4.95 -20.45
CA LEU A 152 -17.50 -5.35 -20.34
C LEU A 152 -17.07 -5.46 -18.87
N LYS A 153 -17.44 -4.51 -18.01
CA LYS A 153 -17.09 -4.54 -16.58
C LYS A 153 -17.64 -5.79 -15.91
N PHE A 154 -18.90 -6.13 -16.17
CA PHE A 154 -19.54 -7.31 -15.63
C PHE A 154 -18.88 -8.60 -16.14
N LEU A 155 -18.56 -8.66 -17.44
CA LEU A 155 -17.83 -9.80 -18.02
C LEU A 155 -16.45 -9.99 -17.42
N LEU A 156 -15.67 -8.92 -17.24
CA LEU A 156 -14.32 -9.02 -16.66
C LEU A 156 -14.33 -9.44 -15.18
N VAL A 157 -15.44 -9.21 -14.47
CA VAL A 157 -15.65 -9.72 -13.10
C VAL A 157 -15.97 -11.23 -13.10
N HIS A 158 -16.70 -11.72 -14.09
CA HIS A 158 -17.22 -13.09 -14.10
C HIS A 158 -16.48 -14.08 -15.02
N ASP A 159 -15.75 -13.60 -16.03
CA ASP A 159 -15.02 -14.39 -17.02
C ASP A 159 -13.88 -13.58 -17.66
N LYS A 160 -12.67 -13.70 -17.09
CA LYS A 160 -11.48 -12.98 -17.57
C LYS A 160 -10.87 -13.55 -18.86
N SER A 161 -11.28 -14.75 -19.29
CA SER A 161 -10.71 -15.42 -20.46
C SER A 161 -10.92 -14.65 -21.77
N LEU A 162 -11.85 -13.69 -21.77
CA LEU A 162 -12.05 -12.73 -22.84
C LEU A 162 -10.78 -11.97 -23.22
N LEU A 163 -9.92 -11.68 -22.24
CA LEU A 163 -8.68 -10.94 -22.44
C LEU A 163 -7.50 -11.81 -22.88
N ASP A 164 -7.65 -13.14 -22.85
CA ASP A 164 -6.61 -14.08 -23.29
C ASP A 164 -6.42 -14.05 -24.83
N ASP A 165 -7.45 -13.65 -25.58
CA ASP A 165 -7.34 -13.43 -27.02
C ASP A 165 -6.65 -12.08 -27.31
N LYS A 166 -5.43 -12.16 -27.83
CA LYS A 166 -4.61 -10.99 -28.17
C LYS A 166 -5.27 -10.06 -29.20
N LYS A 167 -6.02 -10.58 -30.18
CA LYS A 167 -6.70 -9.72 -31.17
C LYS A 167 -7.81 -8.93 -30.49
N VAL A 168 -8.55 -9.58 -29.60
CA VAL A 168 -9.62 -8.96 -28.81
C VAL A 168 -9.05 -7.89 -27.90
N LEU A 169 -8.03 -8.23 -27.11
CA LEU A 169 -7.35 -7.29 -26.22
C LEU A 169 -6.93 -6.03 -26.98
N MET A 170 -6.23 -6.19 -28.12
CA MET A 170 -5.77 -5.08 -28.94
C MET A 170 -6.92 -4.25 -29.54
N SER A 171 -8.08 -4.86 -29.81
CA SER A 171 -9.26 -4.14 -30.33
C SER A 171 -9.97 -3.26 -29.30
N LEU A 172 -9.81 -3.57 -28.02
CA LEU A 172 -10.38 -2.80 -26.90
C LEU A 172 -9.44 -1.69 -26.43
N LEU A 173 -8.13 -1.86 -26.61
CA LEU A 173 -7.12 -0.82 -26.32
C LEU A 173 -7.22 0.33 -27.34
N GLY A 174 -7.10 1.57 -26.87
CA GLY A 174 -7.30 2.78 -27.68
C GLY A 174 -8.76 3.23 -27.81
N THR A 175 -9.70 2.58 -27.11
CA THR A 175 -11.11 2.98 -27.00
C THR A 175 -11.41 3.66 -25.65
N ASN A 176 -12.64 4.12 -25.43
CA ASN A 176 -13.11 4.60 -24.12
C ASN A 176 -13.14 3.50 -23.04
N LEU A 177 -12.89 2.23 -23.41
CA LEU A 177 -12.83 1.08 -22.49
C LEU A 177 -11.40 0.73 -22.04
N THR A 178 -10.38 1.38 -22.62
CA THR A 178 -8.95 1.08 -22.41
C THR A 178 -8.60 0.95 -20.92
N ASP A 179 -9.02 1.92 -20.11
CA ASP A 179 -8.77 1.93 -18.67
C ASP A 179 -9.30 0.68 -17.97
N LEU A 180 -10.54 0.27 -18.29
CA LEU A 180 -11.20 -0.88 -17.67
C LEU A 180 -10.50 -2.19 -18.07
N VAL A 181 -10.06 -2.29 -19.33
CA VAL A 181 -9.31 -3.42 -19.85
C VAL A 181 -7.97 -3.55 -19.14
N ILE A 182 -7.17 -2.46 -19.09
CA ILE A 182 -5.87 -2.44 -18.42
C ILE A 182 -6.05 -2.89 -16.95
N LEU A 183 -7.02 -2.32 -16.24
CA LEU A 183 -7.30 -2.65 -14.83
C LEU A 183 -7.67 -4.11 -14.57
N SER A 184 -8.12 -4.83 -15.60
CA SER A 184 -8.59 -6.21 -15.46
C SER A 184 -7.52 -7.25 -15.80
N LEU A 185 -6.45 -6.82 -16.48
CA LEU A 185 -5.32 -7.67 -16.84
C LEU A 185 -4.39 -7.94 -15.65
N PRO A 186 -3.78 -9.13 -15.59
CA PRO A 186 -2.67 -9.38 -14.68
C PRO A 186 -1.53 -8.38 -14.94
N TYR A 187 -0.91 -7.91 -13.86
CA TYR A 187 0.16 -6.91 -13.93
C TYR A 187 1.29 -7.30 -14.91
N LYS A 188 1.70 -8.57 -14.92
CA LYS A 188 2.73 -9.13 -15.82
C LYS A 188 2.48 -8.87 -17.32
N GLU A 189 1.24 -8.60 -17.72
CA GLU A 189 0.86 -8.40 -19.13
C GLU A 189 0.91 -6.92 -19.55
N TRP A 190 1.06 -6.00 -18.61
CA TRP A 190 1.02 -4.56 -18.87
C TRP A 190 2.20 -4.08 -19.73
N ALA A 191 3.36 -4.75 -19.64
CA ALA A 191 4.49 -4.48 -20.51
C ALA A 191 4.13 -4.64 -22.00
N SER A 192 3.29 -5.63 -22.33
CA SER A 192 2.88 -5.91 -23.71
C SER A 192 1.91 -4.88 -24.30
N ILE A 193 1.27 -4.08 -23.43
CA ILE A 193 0.27 -3.07 -23.81
C ILE A 193 0.67 -1.65 -23.42
N ARG A 194 1.93 -1.47 -23.02
CA ARG A 194 2.52 -0.18 -22.61
C ARG A 194 2.17 1.02 -23.50
N PRO A 195 2.16 0.92 -24.85
CA PRO A 195 1.81 2.05 -25.71
C PRO A 195 0.40 2.62 -25.47
N HIS A 196 -0.50 1.82 -24.90
CA HIS A 196 -1.89 2.20 -24.65
C HIS A 196 -2.13 2.74 -23.23
N ILE A 197 -1.14 2.66 -22.35
CA ILE A 197 -1.23 3.15 -20.98
C ILE A 197 -0.92 4.66 -20.97
N SER A 198 -2.00 5.47 -20.91
CA SER A 198 -1.89 6.93 -20.91
C SER A 198 -1.35 7.48 -19.58
N ASP A 199 -0.75 8.66 -19.62
CA ASP A 199 -0.28 9.36 -18.41
C ASP A 199 -1.44 9.65 -17.43
N GLY A 200 -2.62 9.99 -17.96
CA GLY A 200 -3.83 10.22 -17.16
C GLY A 200 -4.31 8.95 -16.44
N PHE A 201 -4.24 7.80 -17.11
CA PHE A 201 -4.55 6.50 -16.49
C PHE A 201 -3.60 6.21 -15.33
N ILE A 202 -2.29 6.34 -15.54
CA ILE A 202 -1.29 6.06 -14.50
C ILE A 202 -1.54 6.98 -13.30
N LYS A 203 -1.71 8.29 -13.51
CA LYS A 203 -1.99 9.24 -12.44
C LYS A 203 -3.24 8.88 -11.63
N LYS A 204 -4.32 8.44 -12.30
CA LYS A 204 -5.58 8.08 -11.65
C LYS A 204 -5.50 6.79 -10.83
N TYR A 205 -4.65 5.85 -11.24
CA TYR A 205 -4.58 4.50 -10.66
C TYR A 205 -3.20 4.13 -10.10
N PHE A 206 -2.35 5.12 -9.79
CA PHE A 206 -0.93 4.86 -9.52
C PHE A 206 -0.70 3.90 -8.33
N TYR A 207 -1.55 3.93 -7.30
CA TYR A 207 -1.50 2.99 -6.15
C TYR A 207 -1.69 1.51 -6.54
N LYS A 208 -2.12 1.22 -7.77
CA LYS A 208 -2.23 -0.15 -8.28
C LYS A 208 -0.94 -0.66 -8.94
N PHE A 209 0.06 0.19 -9.11
CA PHE A 209 1.34 -0.16 -9.73
C PHE A 209 2.40 -0.31 -8.65
N ASN A 210 3.31 -1.28 -8.80
CA ASN A 210 4.55 -1.26 -8.02
C ASN A 210 5.46 -0.15 -8.57
N ILE A 211 6.46 0.29 -7.82
CA ILE A 211 7.32 1.38 -8.29
C ILE A 211 8.24 0.96 -9.45
N VAL A 212 8.73 -0.28 -9.42
CA VAL A 212 9.53 -0.90 -10.50
C VAL A 212 8.78 -0.85 -11.82
N ASP A 213 7.50 -1.14 -11.75
CA ASP A 213 6.58 -1.18 -12.87
C ASP A 213 6.39 0.18 -13.52
N LEU A 214 6.24 1.22 -12.69
CA LEU A 214 6.17 2.59 -13.13
C LEU A 214 7.48 3.04 -13.80
N LEU A 215 8.63 2.65 -13.24
CA LEU A 215 9.96 2.94 -13.79
C LEU A 215 10.26 2.15 -15.07
N VAL A 216 9.67 0.97 -15.23
CA VAL A 216 9.69 0.24 -16.49
C VAL A 216 8.84 0.96 -17.51
N LEU A 217 7.66 1.48 -17.14
CA LEU A 217 6.66 2.06 -18.06
C LEU A 217 6.92 3.52 -18.47
N LYS A 218 7.55 4.32 -17.61
CA LYS A 218 7.74 5.77 -17.79
C LYS A 218 9.12 6.21 -17.28
N ASP A 219 9.53 7.42 -17.63
CA ASP A 219 10.79 7.99 -17.13
C ASP A 219 10.70 8.35 -15.63
N ALA A 220 11.85 8.44 -14.97
CA ALA A 220 11.92 8.75 -13.53
C ALA A 220 11.31 10.12 -13.17
N LYS A 221 11.38 11.10 -14.08
CA LYS A 221 10.80 12.44 -13.84
C LYS A 221 9.28 12.37 -13.75
N PHE A 222 8.65 11.58 -14.63
CA PHE A 222 7.21 11.33 -14.61
C PHE A 222 6.79 10.62 -13.34
N VAL A 223 7.50 9.54 -12.97
CA VAL A 223 7.21 8.76 -11.76
C VAL A 223 7.36 9.63 -10.51
N TRP A 224 8.44 10.39 -10.40
CA TRP A 224 8.65 11.32 -9.29
C TRP A 224 7.57 12.40 -9.21
N ASN A 225 7.11 12.95 -10.34
CA ASN A 225 6.04 13.94 -10.36
C ASN A 225 4.70 13.44 -9.81
N ILE A 226 4.46 12.14 -9.88
CA ILE A 226 3.30 11.50 -9.24
C ILE A 226 3.57 11.38 -7.74
N LEU A 227 4.72 10.79 -7.37
CA LEU A 227 5.02 10.46 -5.99
C LEU A 227 5.25 11.67 -5.09
N LYS A 228 5.86 12.76 -5.59
CA LYS A 228 6.25 13.91 -4.76
C LYS A 228 5.08 14.60 -4.04
N ASN A 229 3.85 14.40 -4.52
CA ASN A 229 2.64 14.95 -3.90
C ASN A 229 2.08 14.02 -2.80
N GLU A 230 2.57 12.79 -2.72
CA GLU A 230 2.19 11.82 -1.71
C GLU A 230 3.02 11.98 -0.45
N SER A 231 2.46 11.56 0.69
CA SER A 231 3.22 11.52 1.94
C SER A 231 4.41 10.57 1.83
N TYR A 232 5.50 10.88 2.56
CA TYR A 232 6.69 10.03 2.57
C TYR A 232 6.36 8.58 3.00
N LYS A 233 5.38 8.38 3.90
CA LYS A 233 4.92 7.05 4.36
C LYS A 233 4.44 6.18 3.21
N VAL A 234 3.62 6.76 2.32
CA VAL A 234 3.13 6.08 1.11
C VAL A 234 4.29 5.74 0.19
N ARG A 235 5.19 6.69 -0.09
CA ARG A 235 6.34 6.46 -0.97
C ARG A 235 7.23 5.33 -0.43
N TYR A 236 7.52 5.35 0.87
CA TYR A 236 8.39 4.37 1.52
C TYR A 236 7.76 2.98 1.58
N GLN A 237 6.43 2.89 1.71
CA GLN A 237 5.72 1.63 1.55
C GLN A 237 5.92 1.07 0.14
N MET A 238 5.79 1.89 -0.91
CA MET A 238 6.05 1.45 -2.29
C MET A 238 7.51 1.02 -2.51
N TYR A 239 8.48 1.72 -1.89
CA TYR A 239 9.89 1.35 -2.00
C TYR A 239 10.21 0.04 -1.27
N SER A 240 9.47 -0.30 -0.22
CA SER A 240 9.66 -1.56 0.53
C SER A 240 9.39 -2.81 -0.31
N GLU A 241 8.62 -2.67 -1.39
CA GLU A 241 8.29 -3.75 -2.33
C GLU A 241 9.36 -3.94 -3.41
N MET A 242 10.33 -3.03 -3.53
CA MET A 242 11.42 -3.16 -4.49
C MET A 242 12.34 -4.31 -4.11
N LYS A 243 12.65 -5.17 -5.09
CA LYS A 243 13.56 -6.31 -4.91
C LYS A 243 14.98 -5.93 -5.30
N VAL A 244 15.93 -6.46 -4.54
CA VAL A 244 17.36 -6.27 -4.78
C VAL A 244 17.86 -7.36 -5.73
N ASP A 245 18.62 -6.96 -6.75
CA ASP A 245 19.30 -7.87 -7.67
C ASP A 245 20.78 -8.03 -7.29
N ASN A 246 21.16 -9.25 -6.90
CA ASN A 246 22.53 -9.61 -6.53
C ASN A 246 23.55 -9.39 -7.66
N LYS A 247 23.16 -9.48 -8.92
CA LYS A 247 24.06 -9.20 -10.06
C LYS A 247 24.41 -7.72 -10.09
N ILE A 248 23.43 -6.85 -9.86
CA ILE A 248 23.63 -5.40 -9.81
C ILE A 248 24.49 -5.02 -8.60
N LEU A 249 24.26 -5.63 -7.43
CA LEU A 249 25.12 -5.41 -6.25
C LEU A 249 26.61 -5.67 -6.56
N ASN A 250 26.93 -6.81 -7.17
CA ASN A 250 28.31 -7.16 -7.49
C ASN A 250 28.95 -6.18 -8.47
N PHE A 251 28.18 -5.73 -9.45
CA PHE A 251 28.61 -4.76 -10.45
C PHE A 251 28.86 -3.38 -9.84
N VAL A 252 27.94 -2.90 -8.99
CA VAL A 252 28.08 -1.63 -8.27
C VAL A 252 29.28 -1.69 -7.34
N ARG A 253 29.49 -2.81 -6.64
CA ARG A 253 30.69 -3.00 -5.80
C ARG A 253 31.99 -2.88 -6.59
N GLN A 254 32.05 -3.41 -7.81
CA GLN A 254 33.21 -3.27 -8.68
C GLN A 254 33.42 -1.82 -9.14
N ASP A 255 32.36 -1.11 -9.48
CA ASP A 255 32.43 0.31 -9.83
C ASP A 255 32.94 1.13 -8.64
N LEU A 256 32.41 0.89 -7.44
CA LEU A 256 32.79 1.60 -6.21
C LEU A 256 34.24 1.37 -5.80
N LYS A 257 34.78 0.18 -6.04
CA LYS A 257 36.23 -0.10 -5.84
C LYS A 257 37.12 0.78 -6.70
N ASN A 258 36.65 1.15 -7.88
CA ASN A 258 37.38 1.98 -8.84
C ASN A 258 36.93 3.45 -8.80
N LEU A 259 36.02 3.82 -7.90
CA LEU A 259 35.43 5.15 -7.86
C LEU A 259 36.47 6.19 -7.42
N VAL A 260 36.67 7.18 -8.28
CA VAL A 260 37.58 8.31 -8.09
C VAL A 260 36.95 9.59 -8.64
N LYS A 261 37.51 10.76 -8.27
CA LYS A 261 37.00 12.07 -8.71
C LYS A 261 36.93 12.22 -10.24
N SER A 262 37.77 11.51 -10.99
CA SER A 262 37.78 11.59 -12.46
C SER A 262 36.70 10.75 -13.15
N ASN A 263 36.13 9.73 -12.50
CA ASN A 263 35.21 8.79 -13.15
C ASN A 263 33.79 8.75 -12.55
N TYR A 264 33.51 9.46 -11.45
CA TYR A 264 32.18 9.44 -10.83
C TYR A 264 31.05 9.83 -11.79
N LYS A 265 31.26 10.81 -12.70
CA LYS A 265 30.25 11.22 -13.69
C LYS A 265 29.88 10.10 -14.66
N MET A 266 30.88 9.31 -15.07
CA MET A 266 30.65 8.17 -15.95
C MET A 266 29.82 7.09 -15.24
N ILE A 267 30.15 6.81 -13.98
CA ILE A 267 29.40 5.86 -13.13
C ILE A 267 27.97 6.38 -12.89
N SER A 268 27.80 7.67 -12.63
CA SER A 268 26.49 8.30 -12.44
C SER A 268 25.62 8.16 -13.69
N LYS A 269 26.16 8.45 -14.89
CA LYS A 269 25.46 8.27 -16.16
C LYS A 269 25.02 6.81 -16.39
N LYS A 270 25.88 5.87 -16.01
CA LYS A 270 25.62 4.43 -16.07
C LYS A 270 24.49 4.01 -15.11
N TYR A 271 24.41 4.62 -13.92
CA TYR A 271 23.33 4.34 -12.97
C TYR A 271 22.00 4.99 -13.38
N LYS A 272 22.02 6.18 -13.98
CA LYS A 272 20.81 6.80 -14.60
C LYS A 272 20.17 5.93 -15.67
N SER A 273 20.94 5.12 -16.40
CA SER A 273 20.37 4.18 -17.37
C SER A 273 19.74 2.93 -16.75
N ASN A 274 19.96 2.68 -15.46
CA ASN A 274 19.51 1.49 -14.73
C ASN A 274 18.50 1.85 -13.62
N LEU A 275 17.56 2.75 -13.90
CA LEU A 275 16.58 3.26 -12.93
C LEU A 275 15.75 2.16 -12.27
N VAL A 276 15.46 1.08 -12.98
CA VAL A 276 14.70 -0.06 -12.45
C VAL A 276 15.41 -0.72 -11.27
N ASP A 277 16.75 -0.71 -11.28
CA ASP A 277 17.61 -1.34 -10.27
C ASP A 277 18.13 -0.34 -9.23
N THR A 278 17.54 0.86 -9.16
CA THR A 278 17.97 1.96 -8.28
C THR A 278 18.13 1.53 -6.82
N ILE A 279 17.23 0.68 -6.29
CA ILE A 279 17.35 0.18 -4.91
C ILE A 279 18.63 -0.66 -4.71
N SER A 280 19.02 -1.48 -5.70
CA SER A 280 20.22 -2.32 -5.63
C SER A 280 21.47 -1.44 -5.66
N ILE A 281 21.47 -0.42 -6.53
CA ILE A 281 22.56 0.56 -6.64
C ILE A 281 22.74 1.29 -5.31
N ILE A 282 21.67 1.85 -4.77
CA ILE A 282 21.67 2.58 -3.50
C ILE A 282 22.09 1.69 -2.34
N LYS A 283 21.54 0.47 -2.28
CA LYS A 283 21.86 -0.49 -1.23
C LYS A 283 23.37 -0.73 -1.17
N GLU A 284 23.99 -1.09 -2.29
CA GLU A 284 25.43 -1.37 -2.30
C GLU A 284 26.24 -0.12 -1.97
N ILE A 285 25.87 1.06 -2.48
CA ILE A 285 26.53 2.33 -2.13
C ILE A 285 26.50 2.55 -0.61
N VAL A 286 25.34 2.47 0.01
CA VAL A 286 25.16 2.72 1.45
C VAL A 286 25.90 1.66 2.27
N ASP A 287 25.83 0.38 1.87
CA ASP A 287 26.55 -0.71 2.53
C ASP A 287 28.08 -0.52 2.46
N GLN A 288 28.61 -0.01 1.34
CA GLN A 288 30.04 0.30 1.22
C GLN A 288 30.45 1.53 2.03
N ILE A 289 29.62 2.59 2.09
CA ILE A 289 29.87 3.79 2.91
C ILE A 289 29.99 3.44 4.39
N VAL A 290 29.15 2.51 4.86
CA VAL A 290 29.17 2.02 6.24
C VAL A 290 30.56 1.48 6.62
N ILE A 291 31.24 0.83 5.68
CA ILE A 291 32.52 0.15 5.91
C ILE A 291 33.72 1.07 5.55
N PHE A 292 33.60 1.89 4.51
CA PHE A 292 34.70 2.66 3.92
C PHE A 292 34.40 4.18 3.91
N PRO A 293 34.75 4.91 4.99
CA PRO A 293 34.50 6.35 5.10
C PRO A 293 35.03 7.21 3.93
N PRO A 294 36.19 6.92 3.31
CA PRO A 294 36.67 7.71 2.17
C PRO A 294 35.73 7.72 0.96
N LEU A 295 34.81 6.75 0.86
CA LEU A 295 33.82 6.70 -0.22
C LEU A 295 32.65 7.66 -0.01
N ILE A 296 32.47 8.27 1.17
CA ILE A 296 31.29 9.11 1.49
C ILE A 296 31.11 10.24 0.47
N GLU A 297 32.14 11.07 0.25
CA GLU A 297 32.04 12.24 -0.65
C GLU A 297 31.89 11.85 -2.12
N LEU A 298 32.59 10.80 -2.54
CA LEU A 298 32.52 10.29 -3.91
C LEU A 298 31.16 9.65 -4.19
N SER A 299 30.63 8.89 -3.24
CA SER A 299 29.30 8.30 -3.32
C SER A 299 28.22 9.36 -3.32
N TYR A 300 28.38 10.43 -2.55
CA TYR A 300 27.48 11.57 -2.59
C TYR A 300 27.51 12.22 -3.97
N SER A 301 28.70 12.42 -4.54
CA SER A 301 28.82 12.96 -5.90
C SER A 301 28.04 12.11 -6.92
N VAL A 302 28.06 10.79 -6.78
CA VAL A 302 27.26 9.89 -7.63
C VAL A 302 25.76 10.07 -7.40
N ILE A 303 25.30 9.97 -6.15
CA ILE A 303 23.87 10.09 -5.80
C ILE A 303 23.29 11.46 -6.15
N SER A 304 24.05 12.54 -5.96
CA SER A 304 23.63 13.91 -6.27
C SER A 304 23.32 14.11 -7.76
N GLU A 305 24.01 13.35 -8.64
CA GLU A 305 23.76 13.40 -10.07
C GLU A 305 22.51 12.61 -10.46
N LEU A 306 22.06 11.64 -9.67
CA LEU A 306 20.86 10.84 -9.96
C LEU A 306 19.56 11.67 -9.81
N GLU A 307 18.47 11.11 -10.32
CA GLU A 307 17.14 11.70 -10.26
C GLU A 307 16.61 11.77 -8.82
N ASP A 308 15.72 12.73 -8.53
CA ASP A 308 15.18 12.97 -7.18
C ASP A 308 14.57 11.71 -6.53
N ILE A 309 13.93 10.84 -7.33
CA ILE A 309 13.41 9.56 -6.84
C ILE A 309 14.52 8.66 -6.29
N ALA A 310 15.71 8.64 -6.90
CA ALA A 310 16.84 7.89 -6.38
C ALA A 310 17.35 8.47 -5.06
N LYS A 311 17.32 9.80 -4.89
CA LYS A 311 17.68 10.46 -3.64
C LYS A 311 16.67 10.15 -2.52
N ASP A 312 15.37 10.13 -2.83
CA ASP A 312 14.31 9.74 -1.89
C ASP A 312 14.40 8.25 -1.50
N ILE A 313 14.69 7.36 -2.47
CA ILE A 313 14.99 5.93 -2.20
C ILE A 313 16.26 5.79 -1.35
N CYS A 314 17.26 6.65 -1.55
CA CYS A 314 18.50 6.66 -0.77
C CYS A 314 18.22 6.99 0.70
N MET A 315 17.44 8.03 0.96
CA MET A 315 16.99 8.36 2.30
C MET A 315 16.18 7.22 2.92
N PHE A 316 15.22 6.65 2.18
CA PHE A 316 14.46 5.47 2.63
C PHE A 316 15.38 4.31 3.05
N TYR A 317 16.35 3.93 2.23
CA TYR A 317 17.23 2.82 2.53
C TYR A 317 18.12 3.10 3.75
N ILE A 318 18.64 4.32 3.89
CA ILE A 318 19.43 4.70 5.07
C ILE A 318 18.58 4.64 6.33
N LEU A 319 17.37 5.21 6.33
CA LEU A 319 16.46 5.17 7.49
C LEU A 319 16.06 3.74 7.83
N LYS A 320 15.78 2.90 6.82
CA LYS A 320 15.54 1.46 7.00
C LYS A 320 16.76 0.78 7.65
N PHE A 321 17.96 1.01 7.11
CA PHE A 321 19.20 0.44 7.65
C PHE A 321 19.41 0.83 9.11
N ILE A 322 19.21 2.10 9.45
CA ILE A 322 19.31 2.61 10.83
C ILE A 322 18.26 1.93 11.71
N SER A 323 17.01 1.81 11.25
CA SER A 323 15.91 1.20 12.03
C SER A 323 16.13 -0.29 12.36
N GLU A 324 16.82 -1.03 11.49
CA GLU A 324 17.08 -2.47 11.65
C GLU A 324 18.27 -2.75 12.60
N LYS A 325 19.02 -1.74 13.02
CA LYS A 325 20.19 -1.90 13.91
C LYS A 325 19.77 -1.74 15.38
N SER A 326 20.20 -2.70 16.20
CA SER A 326 19.91 -2.72 17.63
C SER A 326 20.88 -1.86 18.45
N SER A 327 22.14 -1.74 18.04
CA SER A 327 23.18 -0.97 18.74
C SER A 327 23.77 0.14 17.87
N PHE A 328 23.54 1.38 18.30
CA PHE A 328 24.14 2.59 17.73
C PHE A 328 25.36 3.07 18.53
N ILE A 329 25.55 2.49 19.71
CA ILE A 329 26.57 2.84 20.68
C ILE A 329 27.32 1.57 21.02
N THR A 330 28.64 1.65 21.03
CA THR A 330 29.56 0.60 21.45
C THR A 330 30.36 1.14 22.62
N GLY A 331 30.04 0.71 23.84
CA GLY A 331 30.64 1.29 25.05
C GLY A 331 30.17 2.75 25.26
N SER A 332 31.09 3.70 25.14
CA SER A 332 30.84 5.14 25.34
C SER A 332 30.92 5.99 24.06
N SER A 333 30.97 5.35 22.89
CA SER A 333 31.07 6.00 21.58
C SER A 333 29.99 5.54 20.62
N PHE A 334 29.64 6.39 19.65
CA PHE A 334 28.77 6.00 18.54
C PHE A 334 29.47 4.98 17.66
N SER A 335 28.72 3.99 17.18
CA SER A 335 29.23 3.04 16.22
C SER A 335 29.64 3.75 14.93
N ARG A 336 30.85 3.43 14.43
CA ARG A 336 31.43 4.04 13.22
C ARG A 336 30.49 4.03 12.01
N TRP A 337 29.75 2.93 11.82
CA TRP A 337 28.77 2.81 10.74
C TRP A 337 27.68 3.88 10.83
N TYR A 338 27.18 4.16 12.03
CA TYR A 338 26.09 5.11 12.26
C TYR A 338 26.56 6.51 11.96
N PHE A 339 27.76 6.83 12.46
CA PHE A 339 28.41 8.10 12.20
C PHE A 339 28.66 8.35 10.69
N ASN A 340 29.16 7.35 9.95
CA ASN A 340 29.34 7.44 8.49
C ASN A 340 28.03 7.74 7.77
N LEU A 341 26.93 7.10 8.19
CA LEU A 341 25.60 7.37 7.62
C LEU A 341 25.11 8.77 7.94
N VAL A 342 25.28 9.26 9.17
CA VAL A 342 24.94 10.65 9.51
C VAL A 342 25.74 11.64 8.66
N ARG A 343 27.05 11.43 8.47
CA ARG A 343 27.87 12.25 7.57
C ARG A 343 27.33 12.25 6.15
N PHE A 344 26.92 11.08 5.67
CA PHE A 344 26.37 10.96 4.33
C PHE A 344 25.01 11.66 4.19
N ILE A 345 24.08 11.47 5.13
CA ILE A 345 22.78 12.18 5.17
C ILE A 345 22.99 13.69 5.13
N LYS A 346 23.94 14.22 5.92
CA LYS A 346 24.24 15.65 5.99
C LYS A 346 24.56 16.27 4.62
N LEU A 347 25.18 15.51 3.72
CA LEU A 347 25.59 16.02 2.40
C LEU A 347 24.40 16.29 1.47
N PHE A 348 23.31 15.52 1.56
CA PHE A 348 22.18 15.63 0.63
C PHE A 348 20.82 15.86 1.30
N TYR A 349 20.78 16.03 2.63
CA TYR A 349 19.57 16.27 3.41
C TYR A 349 18.72 17.45 2.88
N GLN A 350 19.35 18.51 2.36
CA GLN A 350 18.64 19.67 1.81
C GLN A 350 17.96 19.38 0.45
N GLU A 351 18.35 18.30 -0.21
CA GLU A 351 17.83 17.91 -1.53
C GLU A 351 16.67 16.90 -1.45
N VAL A 352 16.31 16.44 -0.24
CA VAL A 352 15.33 15.37 -0.05
C VAL A 352 14.30 15.79 1.00
N ASP A 353 13.07 15.25 0.86
CA ASP A 353 12.03 15.39 1.88
C ASP A 353 12.50 14.80 3.22
N SER A 354 12.71 15.69 4.19
CA SER A 354 13.24 15.33 5.50
C SER A 354 12.20 14.80 6.50
N SER A 355 10.92 14.72 6.11
CA SER A 355 9.83 14.32 7.03
C SER A 355 10.06 12.95 7.66
N GLY A 356 10.54 11.96 6.88
CA GLY A 356 10.86 10.63 7.41
C GLY A 356 12.05 10.61 8.38
N LEU A 357 13.01 11.52 8.20
CA LEU A 357 14.12 11.70 9.13
C LEU A 357 13.64 12.35 10.44
N GLN A 358 12.73 13.32 10.36
CA GLN A 358 12.12 13.97 11.54
C GLN A 358 11.32 12.96 12.37
N ASP A 359 10.44 12.16 11.75
CA ASP A 359 9.67 11.12 12.45
C ASP A 359 10.60 10.10 13.15
N LEU A 360 11.76 9.77 12.55
CA LEU A 360 12.75 8.88 13.19
C LEU A 360 13.42 9.55 14.41
N ILE A 361 13.74 10.85 14.31
CA ILE A 361 14.30 11.64 15.41
C ILE A 361 13.30 11.69 16.57
N ASP A 362 12.05 11.99 16.29
CA ASP A 362 10.98 12.09 17.29
C ASP A 362 10.77 10.74 18.01
N LEU A 363 10.74 9.64 17.26
CA LEU A 363 10.67 8.29 17.82
C LEU A 363 11.86 8.00 18.74
N TYR A 364 13.07 8.44 18.37
CA TYR A 364 14.26 8.20 19.18
C TYR A 364 14.28 9.08 20.44
N ILE A 365 13.76 10.29 20.38
CA ILE A 365 13.54 11.17 21.53
C ILE A 365 12.55 10.53 22.50
N GLU A 366 11.39 10.07 22.00
CA GLU A 366 10.37 9.39 22.80
C GLU A 366 10.95 8.16 23.53
N ASN A 367 11.78 7.40 22.83
CA ASN A 367 12.46 6.22 23.36
C ASN A 367 13.77 6.53 24.10
N LYS A 368 14.10 7.80 24.37
CA LYS A 368 15.29 8.25 25.08
C LYS A 368 16.61 7.68 24.52
N LYS A 369 16.69 7.50 23.19
CA LYS A 369 17.87 6.99 22.51
C LYS A 369 18.86 8.11 22.20
N TYR A 370 20.01 8.10 22.88
CA TYR A 370 21.11 9.08 22.68
C TYR A 370 21.62 9.17 21.23
N SER A 371 21.38 8.15 20.39
CA SER A 371 21.77 8.16 18.98
C SER A 371 21.13 9.30 18.17
N CYS A 372 19.97 9.82 18.56
CA CYS A 372 19.33 10.89 17.79
C CYS A 372 20.07 12.23 17.81
N VAL A 373 21.01 12.45 18.73
CA VAL A 373 21.80 13.70 18.81
C VAL A 373 22.46 14.02 17.46
N LEU A 374 23.08 13.03 16.83
CA LEU A 374 23.76 13.21 15.55
C LEU A 374 22.80 13.54 14.40
N LEU A 375 21.58 13.00 14.42
CA LEU A 375 20.56 13.26 13.41
C LEU A 375 19.89 14.63 13.63
N PHE A 376 19.67 15.01 14.88
CA PHE A 376 19.06 16.29 15.26
C PHE A 376 19.88 17.48 14.74
N GLU A 377 21.21 17.40 14.81
CA GLU A 377 22.13 18.43 14.31
C GLU A 377 22.04 18.66 12.79
N ILE A 378 21.60 17.65 12.01
CA ILE A 378 21.39 17.82 10.56
C ILE A 378 20.15 18.70 10.29
N THR A 379 19.11 18.56 11.10
CA THR A 379 17.78 19.14 10.83
C THR A 379 17.58 20.58 11.33
N LYS A 380 18.54 21.15 12.08
CA LYS A 380 18.39 22.47 12.72
C LYS A 380 18.55 23.64 11.74
N THR A 381 17.41 24.18 11.31
CA THR A 381 17.31 25.50 10.67
C THR A 381 17.14 26.66 11.67
N SER A 382 17.03 26.44 12.99
CA SER A 382 16.79 27.56 13.93
C SER A 382 17.17 27.32 15.40
N SER A 383 18.40 26.91 15.69
CA SER A 383 18.96 27.22 17.01
C SER A 383 20.46 27.42 16.92
N LYS A 384 20.96 28.47 17.58
CA LYS A 384 22.36 28.92 17.65
C LYS A 384 23.32 27.81 18.13
N LEU A 385 23.66 26.85 17.27
CA LEU A 385 24.75 25.89 17.45
C LEU A 385 25.83 26.23 16.44
N LYS A 386 26.82 27.00 16.88
CA LYS A 386 27.80 27.65 16.00
C LYS A 386 29.03 26.82 15.64
N ASP A 387 29.25 25.64 16.21
CA ASP A 387 30.42 24.84 15.83
C ASP A 387 30.14 23.34 15.80
N ILE A 388 29.68 22.91 14.63
CA ILE A 388 29.52 21.50 14.26
C ILE A 388 30.90 20.86 14.02
N ASN A 389 31.88 21.61 13.52
CA ASN A 389 33.21 21.08 13.21
C ASN A 389 33.92 20.48 14.44
N GLU A 390 33.64 20.97 15.65
CA GLU A 390 34.20 20.39 16.87
C GLU A 390 33.68 18.97 17.12
N ILE A 391 32.39 18.66 16.94
CA ILE A 391 31.87 17.29 17.16
C ILE A 391 32.49 16.28 16.15
N PHE A 392 32.81 16.73 14.94
CA PHE A 392 33.41 15.92 13.89
C PHE A 392 34.95 15.82 13.99
N LEU A 393 35.63 16.76 14.66
CA LEU A 393 37.10 16.79 14.80
C LEU A 393 37.67 15.78 15.80
N TYR A 394 36.82 15.13 16.62
CA TYR A 394 37.27 14.18 17.66
C TYR A 394 37.22 12.71 17.21
N GLU A 395 37.05 12.45 15.91
CA GLU A 395 36.89 11.11 15.30
C GLU A 395 38.16 10.22 15.30
N ASP A 396 39.36 10.79 15.37
CA ASP A 396 40.60 9.99 15.19
C ASP A 396 41.10 9.28 16.45
N TYR A 397 40.44 9.46 17.58
CA TYR A 397 40.84 8.85 18.85
C TYR A 397 39.59 8.32 19.54
N ASP A 398 39.65 7.10 20.09
CA ASP A 398 38.62 6.46 20.93
C ASP A 398 38.20 7.34 22.13
N ILE A 399 37.47 8.42 21.87
CA ILE A 399 37.11 9.43 22.86
C ILE A 399 35.66 9.17 23.28
N LYS A 400 35.48 8.87 24.58
CA LYS A 400 34.23 8.97 25.32
C LYS A 400 33.42 10.16 24.80
N LEU A 401 32.12 9.99 24.50
CA LEU A 401 31.17 11.09 24.31
C LEU A 401 31.52 12.22 25.30
N LYS A 402 32.04 13.36 24.81
CA LYS A 402 32.38 14.48 25.68
C LYS A 402 31.16 14.78 26.55
N ASP A 403 31.36 14.97 27.84
CA ASP A 403 30.35 15.39 28.81
C ASP A 403 29.41 16.48 28.25
N ASP A 404 29.96 17.41 27.45
CA ASP A 404 29.22 18.48 26.78
C ASP A 404 28.16 18.00 25.78
N VAL A 405 28.35 16.86 25.11
CA VAL A 405 27.39 16.26 24.16
C VAL A 405 26.26 15.55 24.92
N TYR A 406 26.60 14.88 26.03
CA TYR A 406 25.62 14.28 26.94
C TYR A 406 24.74 15.34 27.63
N GLU A 407 25.35 16.43 28.09
CA GLU A 407 24.65 17.60 28.66
C GLU A 407 23.66 18.22 27.67
N ARG A 408 24.08 18.42 26.42
CA ARG A 408 23.23 18.99 25.36
C ARG A 408 22.02 18.10 25.06
N TYR A 409 22.17 16.78 25.15
CA TYR A 409 21.05 15.86 24.97
C TYR A 409 20.04 15.90 26.14
N GLN A 410 20.51 16.03 27.38
CA GLN A 410 19.62 16.18 28.54
C GLN A 410 18.75 17.44 28.46
N VAL A 411 19.27 18.53 27.89
CA VAL A 411 18.51 19.77 27.65
C VAL A 411 17.39 19.55 26.61
N ILE A 412 17.66 18.77 25.54
CA ILE A 412 16.67 18.46 24.50
C ILE A 412 15.55 17.54 25.03
N LEU A 413 15.87 16.62 25.96
CA LEU A 413 14.91 15.67 26.54
C LEU A 413 13.93 16.26 27.57
N LYS A 414 14.00 17.56 27.91
CA LYS A 414 13.14 18.16 28.95
C LYS A 414 12.33 19.35 28.40
N PRO A 415 11.05 19.15 28.03
CA PRO A 415 10.23 20.21 27.43
C PRO A 415 9.94 21.38 28.37
N GLU A 416 9.91 21.18 29.69
CA GLU A 416 9.58 22.25 30.63
C GLU A 416 10.25 22.01 32.00
N VAL A 417 11.32 22.75 32.30
CA VAL A 417 11.71 22.96 33.70
C VAL A 417 11.80 24.45 33.95
N LYS A 418 10.70 25.00 34.46
CA LYS A 418 10.70 26.29 35.16
C LYS A 418 11.63 26.18 36.38
N LYS A 419 12.57 27.15 36.45
CA LYS A 419 13.55 27.48 37.50
C LYS A 419 14.93 26.80 37.41
N CYS A 420 15.94 27.68 37.37
CA CYS A 420 17.38 27.47 37.38
C CYS A 420 17.85 26.52 38.51
N ASN A 421 17.98 25.22 38.22
CA ASN A 421 18.79 24.33 39.05
C ASN A 421 20.11 24.04 38.33
N ILE A 422 21.24 24.29 39.00
CA ILE A 422 22.59 24.23 38.45
C ILE A 422 22.95 22.85 37.84
N LYS A 423 22.29 21.77 38.26
CA LYS A 423 22.47 20.44 37.64
C LYS A 423 22.02 20.34 36.19
N TYR A 424 21.11 21.21 35.76
CA TYR A 424 20.56 21.20 34.41
C TYR A 424 21.21 22.24 33.49
N LEU A 425 22.24 22.93 33.97
CA LEU A 425 22.99 23.90 33.19
C LEU A 425 24.14 23.22 32.48
N THR A 426 24.40 23.61 31.24
CA THR A 426 25.59 23.19 30.51
C THR A 426 26.83 23.83 31.12
N SER A 427 27.98 23.19 30.92
CA SER A 427 29.29 23.72 31.32
C SER A 427 29.56 25.16 30.85
N TYR A 428 29.02 25.53 29.69
CA TYR A 428 29.10 26.88 29.14
C TYR A 428 28.20 27.87 29.88
N GLU A 429 26.96 27.50 30.18
CA GLU A 429 26.04 28.36 30.92
C GLU A 429 26.55 28.62 32.33
N VAL A 430 27.04 27.57 33.01
CA VAL A 430 27.70 27.68 34.31
C VAL A 430 28.87 28.67 34.26
N SER A 431 29.65 28.65 33.16
CA SER A 431 30.80 29.57 33.01
C SER A 431 30.45 31.05 32.86
N LYS A 432 29.19 31.35 32.55
CA LYS A 432 28.68 32.71 32.41
C LYS A 432 27.86 33.17 33.60
N MET A 433 27.61 32.29 34.57
CA MET A 433 26.87 32.66 35.77
C MET A 433 27.76 33.46 36.72
N ASP A 434 27.21 34.58 37.20
CA ASP A 434 27.73 35.22 38.39
C ASP A 434 27.35 34.40 39.63
N LEU A 435 28.24 34.42 40.64
CA LEU A 435 28.04 33.72 41.90
C LEU A 435 27.03 34.49 42.76
N GLU A 436 25.74 34.35 42.45
CA GLU A 436 24.66 35.02 43.18
C GLU A 436 24.16 34.22 44.39
N CYS A 437 24.52 32.93 44.50
CA CYS A 437 24.08 32.06 45.59
C CYS A 437 25.14 31.00 45.92
N THR A 438 25.55 30.92 47.19
CA THR A 438 26.47 29.90 47.74
C THR A 438 25.75 28.79 48.51
N ASP A 439 24.42 28.71 48.41
CA ASP A 439 23.58 27.81 49.18
C ASP A 439 23.39 26.46 48.47
N PHE A 440 24.50 25.80 48.16
CA PHE A 440 24.48 24.47 47.56
C PHE A 440 24.24 23.40 48.63
N GLU A 441 23.12 22.69 48.53
CA GLU A 441 22.91 21.45 49.27
C GLU A 441 23.59 20.29 48.53
N TYR A 442 24.22 19.36 49.24
CA TYR A 442 24.88 18.21 48.59
C TYR A 442 23.83 17.22 48.05
N GLU A 443 23.86 16.97 46.74
CA GLU A 443 23.16 15.89 46.05
C GLU A 443 24.24 14.98 45.42
N GLU A 444 24.17 13.66 45.66
CA GLU A 444 25.09 12.66 45.06
C GLU A 444 24.71 12.43 43.59
N GLU A 445 24.88 13.48 42.77
CA GLU A 445 24.60 13.50 41.33
C GLU A 445 25.80 14.13 40.62
N TYR A 446 26.47 13.37 39.75
CA TYR A 446 27.73 13.79 39.10
C TYR A 446 27.63 15.16 38.42
N LEU A 447 26.59 15.38 37.60
CA LEU A 447 26.41 16.65 36.86
C LEU A 447 26.22 17.84 37.79
N TYR A 448 25.46 17.65 38.87
CA TYR A 448 25.24 18.68 39.88
C TYR A 448 26.55 19.07 40.56
N VAL A 449 27.27 18.10 41.14
CA VAL A 449 28.53 18.33 41.86
C VAL A 449 29.59 18.96 40.96
N ARG A 450 29.70 18.46 39.73
CA ARG A 450 30.63 18.97 38.73
C ARG A 450 30.31 20.41 38.32
N ASN A 451 29.03 20.75 38.13
CA ASN A 451 28.63 22.12 37.77
C ASN A 451 28.84 23.09 38.95
N VAL A 452 28.56 22.67 40.19
CA VAL A 452 28.90 23.45 41.39
C VAL A 452 30.42 23.65 41.49
N ALA A 453 31.22 22.60 41.30
CA ALA A 453 32.69 22.69 41.27
C ALA A 453 33.19 23.70 40.22
N ARG A 454 32.60 23.69 39.02
CA ARG A 454 32.97 24.59 37.94
C ARG A 454 32.63 26.05 38.26
N LEU A 455 31.42 26.30 38.75
CA LEU A 455 30.97 27.63 39.16
C LEU A 455 31.87 28.24 40.24
N ILE A 456 32.15 27.46 41.29
CA ILE A 456 33.03 27.85 42.39
C ILE A 456 34.45 28.08 41.89
N SER A 457 34.97 27.17 41.07
CA SER A 457 36.33 27.26 40.52
C SER A 457 36.57 28.54 39.71
N GLN A 458 35.55 29.01 38.98
CA GLN A 458 35.61 30.23 38.16
C GLN A 458 35.40 31.50 38.98
N ASN A 459 34.52 31.44 39.98
CA ASN A 459 34.20 32.56 40.85
C ASN A 459 34.91 32.51 42.21
N ILE A 460 35.99 31.73 42.34
CA ILE A 460 36.63 31.44 43.64
C ILE A 460 37.04 32.72 44.39
N LYS A 461 37.40 33.78 43.68
CA LYS A 461 37.76 35.09 44.25
C LYS A 461 36.57 35.87 44.84
N LYS A 462 35.35 35.54 44.44
CA LYS A 462 34.10 36.18 44.86
C LYS A 462 33.36 35.34 45.93
N VAL A 463 33.93 34.22 46.37
CA VAL A 463 33.32 33.36 47.40
C VAL A 463 33.47 34.03 48.77
N GLU A 464 32.36 34.37 49.41
CA GLU A 464 32.36 35.01 50.74
C GLU A 464 32.41 33.97 51.88
N ASP A 465 31.75 32.82 51.73
CA ASP A 465 31.72 31.74 52.75
C ASP A 465 32.41 30.46 52.25
N PHE A 466 33.73 30.39 52.43
CA PHE A 466 34.52 29.22 52.07
C PHE A 466 34.23 28.00 52.92
N GLU A 467 33.78 28.15 54.18
CA GLU A 467 33.48 27.03 55.07
C GLU A 467 32.26 26.23 54.57
N LYS A 468 31.24 26.93 54.07
CA LYS A 468 30.07 26.29 53.47
C LYS A 468 30.44 25.48 52.22
N ILE A 469 31.25 26.06 51.34
CA ILE A 469 31.74 25.39 50.12
C ILE A 469 32.66 24.22 50.47
N LYS A 470 33.51 24.36 51.49
CA LYS A 470 34.36 23.28 52.00
C LYS A 470 33.51 22.12 52.53
N LYS A 471 32.48 22.39 53.33
CA LYS A 471 31.54 21.36 53.81
C LYS A 471 30.84 20.63 52.66
N PHE A 472 30.45 21.34 51.60
CA PHE A 472 29.90 20.72 50.40
C PHE A 472 30.89 19.73 49.75
N PHE A 473 32.12 20.17 49.44
CA PHE A 473 33.09 19.28 48.78
C PHE A 473 33.67 18.20 49.69
N MET A 474 33.68 18.40 51.01
CA MET A 474 34.02 17.34 51.98
C MET A 474 32.99 16.21 51.95
N LYS A 475 31.69 16.52 51.76
CA LYS A 475 30.68 15.48 51.52
C LYS A 475 30.93 14.74 50.20
N CYS A 476 31.33 15.45 49.14
CA CYS A 476 31.72 14.83 47.87
C CYS A 476 32.92 13.86 48.02
N CYS A 477 33.90 14.18 48.88
CA CYS A 477 35.04 13.29 49.16
C CYS A 477 34.62 11.92 49.73
N SER A 478 33.45 11.84 50.38
CA SER A 478 32.90 10.60 50.93
C SER A 478 31.96 9.85 49.98
N SER A 479 31.80 10.35 48.74
CA SER A 479 30.94 9.76 47.71
C SER A 479 31.34 8.32 47.35
N GLN A 480 30.33 7.49 47.07
CA GLN A 480 30.54 6.14 46.54
C GLN A 480 30.98 6.19 45.08
N GLU A 481 30.53 7.20 44.32
CA GLU A 481 31.01 7.45 42.96
C GLU A 481 32.43 8.01 42.93
N GLU A 482 33.33 7.34 42.20
CA GLU A 482 34.74 7.72 42.09
C GLU A 482 34.93 9.11 41.47
N ASP A 483 34.17 9.45 40.43
CA ASP A 483 34.29 10.74 39.75
C ASP A 483 33.88 11.91 40.67
N ILE A 484 32.80 11.76 41.45
CA ILE A 484 32.39 12.75 42.46
C ILE A 484 33.45 12.90 43.55
N ARG A 485 34.04 11.79 44.01
CA ARG A 485 35.10 11.79 45.01
C ARG A 485 36.36 12.51 44.51
N LEU A 486 36.75 12.28 43.25
CA LEU A 486 37.86 12.98 42.61
C LEU A 486 37.61 14.48 42.50
N ILE A 487 36.39 14.89 42.12
CA ILE A 487 35.99 16.30 42.10
C ILE A 487 36.08 16.92 43.49
N GLY A 488 35.55 16.23 44.51
CA GLY A 488 35.62 16.68 45.91
C GLY A 488 37.05 16.93 46.36
N ASN A 489 37.93 15.93 46.19
CA ASN A 489 39.34 16.03 46.58
C ASN A 489 40.07 17.16 45.86
N SER A 490 39.82 17.31 44.54
CA SER A 490 40.41 18.36 43.72
C SER A 490 39.98 19.77 44.19
N MET A 491 38.69 19.95 44.46
CA MET A 491 38.15 21.24 44.89
C MET A 491 38.59 21.62 46.31
N ILE A 492 38.66 20.67 47.25
CA ILE A 492 39.20 20.92 48.60
C ILE A 492 40.65 21.41 48.51
N SER A 493 41.50 20.70 47.77
CA SER A 493 42.89 21.10 47.55
C SER A 493 42.99 22.51 46.95
N LYS A 494 42.16 22.81 45.94
CA LYS A 494 42.14 24.11 45.28
C LYS A 494 41.71 25.25 46.23
N ILE A 495 40.72 25.02 47.09
CA ILE A 495 40.26 25.98 48.11
C ILE A 495 41.36 26.21 49.15
N GLU A 496 42.01 25.16 49.63
CA GLU A 496 43.09 25.26 50.62
C GLU A 496 44.31 26.01 50.09
N ILE A 497 44.67 25.81 48.82
CA ILE A 497 45.74 26.58 48.17
C ILE A 497 45.35 28.06 48.05
N PHE A 498 44.09 28.34 47.73
CA PHE A 498 43.61 29.71 47.59
C PHE A 498 43.59 30.44 48.94
N ASN A 499 43.10 29.82 50.02
CA ASN A 499 43.06 30.41 51.37
C ASN A 499 44.44 30.60 52.03
N LYS A 500 45.50 29.98 51.49
CA LYS A 500 46.89 30.17 51.95
C LYS A 500 47.58 31.39 51.32
N LYS A 501 46.99 31.98 50.26
CA LYS A 501 47.44 33.22 49.63
C LYS A 501 46.64 34.39 50.16
#